data_AF-W9YAT4-F1
#
_entry.id   AF-W9YAT4-F1
#
_cell.length_a   1.000
_cell.length_b   1.000
_cell.length_c   1.000
_cell.angle_alpha   90.00
_cell.angle_beta   90.00
_cell.angle_gamma   90.00
#
_symmetry.space_group_name_H-M   'P 1'
#
loop_
_entity.id
_entity.type
_entity.pdbx_description
1 polymer ?
#
loop_
_entity_poly.entity_id
_entity_poly.type
_entity_poly.pdbx_seq_one_letter_code
_entity_poly.pdbx_strand_id
1 'polypeptide(L)'
;MSTTQTPEILRIAISPIIPPPHPSTPSSKRKITPTAEQSSSKRSLIVTTPKKSPGPNLTLGAQISIKSFSSPTPRFPGGSARVVQYSKHAPPSPSPAKKDETWHTQHILLPYDLRDPKVRLDSPEVQTLLRNIFPKCENIAEPRFRSHLIFQVEELPSAPWPLTIGGLPFTFIEPNINNHGLIFPRWKFANFTISVRPDFNLTSLSTNLSGTDLCDLARSTNAEIQKRLPGIHLIELIFAASHAFYVVLADNVNINPILVKLPGKIANCPVSYLNIRDLNRPAYVDLPAKRQVNPAPLNQVVDATAYNTLRPGVMINSVVLKEHGHPATFSTTSGVFVKNSVGNRFMTVASHGVGQNIWQPHRPHRTVGKPVVEIPSTDISLVQLEAGVPFAAETFEDADGVIPRFSRFVAPNEAVEFNRIHLNSPFTGHVEGNVVAQSAKLQSQSSHPTENRLKDNYVLYQWHILGQGHGSGQHTTPPDGTCGSAI
;
A
#
# COMPACT_ATOMS: atom_id res chain seq x y z
N MET A 1 -36.97 23.97 -24.65
CA MET A 1 -36.08 22.93 -24.08
C MET A 1 -34.68 23.49 -24.10
N SER A 2 -34.14 23.89 -22.94
CA SER A 2 -32.78 24.42 -22.84
C SER A 2 -31.81 23.26 -22.98
N THR A 3 -30.94 23.31 -23.99
CA THR A 3 -29.83 22.38 -24.15
C THR A 3 -28.88 22.59 -22.96
N THR A 4 -28.91 21.69 -21.98
CA THR A 4 -27.91 21.64 -20.91
C THR A 4 -26.55 21.37 -21.53
N GLN A 5 -25.79 22.44 -21.77
CA GLN A 5 -24.39 22.37 -22.16
C GLN A 5 -23.64 21.61 -21.07
N THR A 6 -23.07 20.46 -21.44
CA THR A 6 -22.14 19.74 -20.57
C THR A 6 -20.99 20.70 -20.20
N PRO A 7 -20.68 20.88 -18.91
CA PRO A 7 -19.69 21.86 -18.50
C PRO A 7 -18.31 21.51 -19.06
N GLU A 8 -17.60 22.51 -19.55
CA GLU A 8 -16.22 22.39 -20.03
C GLU A 8 -15.32 21.81 -18.92
N ILE A 9 -14.50 20.82 -19.26
CA ILE A 9 -13.55 20.19 -18.34
C ILE A 9 -12.12 20.58 -18.74
N LEU A 10 -11.35 21.02 -17.75
CA LEU A 10 -9.94 21.35 -17.86
C LEU A 10 -9.11 20.18 -17.36
N ARG A 11 -8.09 19.80 -18.14
CA ARG A 11 -7.08 18.81 -17.77
C ARG A 11 -5.71 19.47 -17.79
N ILE A 12 -5.02 19.45 -16.64
CA ILE A 12 -3.75 20.17 -16.46
C ILE A 12 -2.73 19.19 -15.90
N ALA A 13 -1.78 18.75 -16.72
CA ALA A 13 -0.68 17.93 -16.23
C ALA A 13 0.33 18.83 -15.52
N ILE A 14 0.71 18.43 -14.32
CA ILE A 14 1.55 19.21 -13.43
C ILE A 14 2.72 18.38 -12.90
N SER A 15 3.80 19.07 -12.57
CA SER A 15 4.92 18.51 -11.82
C SER A 15 5.14 19.31 -10.54
N PRO A 16 5.56 18.67 -9.44
CA PRO A 16 5.91 19.39 -8.24
C PRO A 16 7.03 20.38 -8.49
N ILE A 17 6.97 21.54 -7.84
CA ILE A 17 8.09 22.48 -7.80
C ILE A 17 8.94 22.03 -6.62
N ILE A 18 10.01 21.31 -6.94
CA ILE A 18 11.01 20.91 -5.97
C ILE A 18 11.75 22.20 -5.58
N PRO A 19 11.72 22.61 -4.30
CA PRO A 19 12.56 23.72 -3.83
C PRO A 19 14.01 23.45 -4.25
N PRO A 20 14.84 24.48 -4.50
CA PRO A 20 16.26 24.24 -4.68
C PRO A 20 16.73 23.37 -3.52
N PRO A 21 17.35 22.20 -3.79
CA PRO A 21 17.60 21.22 -2.77
C PRO A 21 18.33 21.92 -1.63
N HIS A 22 17.81 21.83 -0.39
CA HIS A 22 18.69 21.95 0.76
C HIS A 22 19.91 21.09 0.44
N PRO A 23 21.15 21.60 0.53
CA PRO A 23 22.32 20.98 -0.08
C PRO A 23 22.33 19.49 0.22
N SER A 24 21.82 18.70 -0.73
CA SER A 24 21.62 17.29 -0.48
C SER A 24 22.98 16.68 -0.62
N THR A 25 23.45 16.07 0.46
CA THR A 25 24.75 15.42 0.38
C THR A 25 24.64 14.36 -0.71
N PRO A 26 25.60 14.23 -1.64
CA PRO A 26 25.58 13.18 -2.68
C PRO A 26 25.37 11.77 -2.13
N SER A 27 25.54 11.58 -0.82
CA SER A 27 25.34 10.34 -0.09
C SER A 27 23.88 9.91 0.12
N SER A 28 22.90 10.81 0.02
CA SER A 28 21.47 10.51 0.24
C SER A 28 20.71 10.10 -1.03
N LYS A 29 21.31 10.35 -2.21
CA LYS A 29 20.74 9.95 -3.49
C LYS A 29 21.13 8.53 -3.84
N ARG A 30 20.20 7.83 -4.49
CA ARG A 30 20.48 6.53 -5.08
C ARG A 30 21.44 6.73 -6.26
N LYS A 31 22.48 5.90 -6.39
CA LYS A 31 23.42 5.98 -7.51
C LYS A 31 22.84 5.40 -8.80
N ILE A 32 21.98 4.40 -8.66
CA ILE A 32 21.28 3.73 -9.75
C ILE A 32 19.79 3.84 -9.48
N THR A 33 19.03 4.50 -10.34
CA THR A 33 17.56 4.51 -10.24
C THR A 33 17.01 3.21 -10.82
N PRO A 34 16.23 2.40 -10.08
CA PRO A 34 15.67 1.16 -10.60
C PRO A 34 14.66 1.40 -11.72
N THR A 35 14.49 0.44 -12.64
CA THR A 35 13.62 0.60 -13.83
C THR A 35 12.19 0.98 -13.47
N ALA A 36 11.63 0.40 -12.40
CA ALA A 36 10.28 0.73 -11.94
C ALA A 36 10.15 2.21 -11.56
N GLU A 37 11.12 2.78 -10.84
CA GLU A 37 11.10 4.20 -10.51
C GLU A 37 11.34 5.07 -11.77
N GLN A 38 12.21 4.64 -12.69
CA GLN A 38 12.44 5.35 -13.95
C GLN A 38 11.20 5.44 -14.83
N SER A 39 10.38 4.38 -14.88
CA SER A 39 9.15 4.33 -15.67
C SER A 39 7.95 4.97 -14.96
N SER A 40 8.04 5.21 -13.65
CA SER A 40 6.96 5.82 -12.88
C SER A 40 6.72 7.29 -13.29
N SER A 41 5.44 7.64 -13.45
CA SER A 41 5.08 9.01 -13.81
C SER A 41 5.24 9.96 -12.62
N LYS A 42 6.24 10.85 -12.71
CA LYS A 42 6.43 11.93 -11.73
C LYS A 42 5.36 13.03 -11.80
N ARG A 43 4.44 12.94 -12.75
CA ARG A 43 3.39 13.94 -12.98
C ARG A 43 2.11 13.57 -12.24
N SER A 44 1.33 14.60 -11.91
CA SER A 44 -0.06 14.48 -11.50
C SER A 44 -0.94 15.18 -12.51
N LEU A 45 -2.22 14.82 -12.57
CA LEU A 45 -3.21 15.45 -13.44
C LEU A 45 -4.23 16.20 -12.59
N ILE A 46 -4.42 17.50 -12.81
CA ILE A 46 -5.58 18.22 -12.29
C ILE A 46 -6.74 18.03 -13.27
N VAL A 47 -7.90 17.62 -12.75
CA VAL A 47 -9.17 17.59 -13.49
C VAL A 47 -10.14 18.53 -12.78
N THR A 48 -10.55 19.60 -13.47
CA THR A 48 -11.36 20.67 -12.88
C THR A 48 -12.27 21.34 -13.92
N THR A 49 -13.09 22.29 -13.49
CA THR A 49 -13.89 23.17 -14.37
C THR A 49 -13.23 24.54 -14.48
N PRO A 50 -13.54 25.36 -15.51
CA PRO A 50 -13.06 26.73 -15.60
C PRO A 50 -13.33 27.59 -14.35
N LYS A 51 -14.47 27.35 -13.67
CA LYS A 51 -14.85 28.05 -12.43
C LYS A 51 -13.94 27.71 -11.24
N LYS A 52 -13.33 26.53 -11.24
CA LYS A 52 -12.42 26.04 -10.18
C LYS A 52 -11.01 25.84 -10.73
N SER A 53 -10.64 26.61 -11.75
CA SER A 53 -9.30 26.61 -12.32
C SER A 53 -8.29 27.09 -11.26
N PRO A 54 -7.07 26.52 -11.18
CA PRO A 54 -6.02 27.00 -10.28
C PRO A 54 -5.51 28.42 -10.63
N GLY A 55 -5.92 28.99 -11.76
CA GLY A 55 -5.65 30.37 -12.13
C GLY A 55 -6.09 30.71 -13.56
N PRO A 56 -6.05 32.00 -13.94
CA PRO A 56 -6.41 32.44 -15.29
C PRO A 56 -5.33 32.11 -16.34
N ASN A 57 -4.06 32.00 -15.94
CA ASN A 57 -2.91 31.78 -16.82
C ASN A 57 -2.37 30.35 -16.70
N LEU A 58 -2.96 29.42 -17.44
CA LEU A 58 -2.52 28.02 -17.51
C LEU A 58 -1.57 27.80 -18.70
N THR A 59 -0.50 28.58 -18.77
CA THR A 59 0.52 28.43 -19.81
C THR A 59 1.57 27.40 -19.40
N LEU A 60 2.24 26.81 -20.38
CA LEU A 60 3.34 25.88 -20.14
C LEU A 60 4.42 26.55 -19.28
N GLY A 61 4.84 25.88 -18.21
CA GLY A 61 5.84 26.40 -17.26
C GLY A 61 5.27 27.31 -16.16
N ALA A 62 3.99 27.69 -16.21
CA ALA A 62 3.37 28.50 -15.17
C ALA A 62 3.42 27.80 -13.82
N GLN A 63 3.72 28.56 -12.76
CA GLN A 63 3.57 28.11 -11.38
C GLN A 63 2.13 28.34 -10.92
N ILE A 64 1.51 27.30 -10.40
CA ILE A 64 0.14 27.34 -9.88
C ILE A 64 0.09 26.85 -8.44
N SER A 65 -0.84 27.42 -7.67
CA SER A 65 -1.16 26.89 -6.34
C SER A 65 -2.03 25.65 -6.49
N ILE A 66 -1.72 24.62 -5.69
CA ILE A 66 -2.52 23.40 -5.64
C ILE A 66 -3.16 23.18 -4.26
N LYS A 67 -3.10 24.17 -3.36
CA LYS A 67 -3.66 24.08 -2.01
C LYS A 67 -5.16 23.79 -1.98
N SER A 68 -5.89 24.23 -3.01
CA SER A 68 -7.32 23.96 -3.19
C SER A 68 -7.62 22.59 -3.79
N PHE A 69 -6.59 21.80 -4.09
CA PHE A 69 -6.72 20.48 -4.68
C PHE A 69 -6.21 19.43 -3.70
N SER A 70 -6.81 18.26 -3.74
CA SER A 70 -6.51 17.16 -2.81
C SER A 70 -5.25 16.43 -3.21
N SER A 71 -4.15 17.14 -2.98
CA SER A 71 -2.81 16.74 -3.30
C SER A 71 -2.16 15.98 -2.15
N PRO A 72 -1.29 15.01 -2.44
CA PRO A 72 -0.33 14.52 -1.46
C PRO A 72 0.51 15.67 -0.90
N THR A 73 0.38 15.96 0.39
CA THR A 73 1.26 16.91 1.08
C THR A 73 2.75 16.57 0.90
N PRO A 74 3.19 15.28 0.95
CA PRO A 74 4.59 14.93 0.71
C PRO A 74 5.08 15.31 -0.69
N ARG A 75 4.21 15.18 -1.70
CA ARG A 75 4.57 15.40 -3.11
C ARG A 75 4.65 16.87 -3.48
N PHE A 76 3.88 17.72 -2.79
CA PHE A 76 3.83 19.15 -3.06
C PHE A 76 4.06 19.94 -1.77
N PRO A 77 5.27 19.87 -1.19
CA PRO A 77 5.55 20.44 0.13
C PRO A 77 5.34 21.97 0.16
N GLY A 78 5.59 22.66 -0.96
CA GLY A 78 5.32 24.09 -1.13
C GLY A 78 3.88 24.44 -1.51
N GLY A 79 3.00 23.46 -1.65
CA GLY A 79 1.62 23.64 -2.14
C GLY A 79 1.52 24.26 -3.53
N SER A 80 2.58 24.15 -4.33
CA SER A 80 2.69 24.73 -5.67
C SER A 80 3.20 23.70 -6.67
N ALA A 81 2.77 23.82 -7.92
CA ALA A 81 3.17 22.95 -9.00
C ALA A 81 3.46 23.75 -10.28
N ARG A 82 4.24 23.17 -11.19
CA ARG A 82 4.51 23.72 -12.52
C ARG A 82 3.61 23.05 -13.54
N VAL A 83 2.98 23.84 -14.41
CA VAL A 83 2.19 23.33 -15.53
C VAL A 83 3.13 22.73 -16.59
N VAL A 84 2.89 21.47 -16.95
CA VAL A 84 3.68 20.72 -17.94
C VAL A 84 2.87 20.48 -19.22
N GLN A 85 1.56 20.40 -19.10
CA GLN A 85 0.66 20.30 -20.25
C GLN A 85 -0.71 20.85 -19.87
N TYR A 86 -1.37 21.47 -20.83
CA TYR A 86 -2.71 22.00 -20.66
C TYR A 86 -3.57 21.58 -21.86
N SER A 87 -4.74 21.01 -21.58
CA SER A 87 -5.75 20.79 -22.61
C SER A 87 -7.14 21.18 -22.11
N LYS A 88 -7.87 21.87 -22.98
CA LYS A 88 -9.31 22.08 -22.86
C LYS A 88 -10.00 20.94 -23.59
N HIS A 89 -10.74 20.11 -22.87
CA HIS A 89 -11.56 19.11 -23.53
C HIS A 89 -12.97 19.66 -23.73
N ALA A 90 -13.37 19.80 -24.99
CA ALA A 90 -14.79 19.82 -25.33
C ALA A 90 -15.39 18.40 -25.13
N PRO A 91 -16.72 18.26 -25.00
CA PRO A 91 -17.38 16.95 -24.88
C PRO A 91 -16.95 15.99 -25.99
N PRO A 92 -17.00 14.66 -25.78
CA PRO A 92 -16.50 13.69 -26.75
C PRO A 92 -17.22 13.87 -28.09
N SER A 93 -16.51 14.41 -29.07
CA SER A 93 -16.85 14.27 -30.48
C SER A 93 -16.40 12.87 -30.91
N PRO A 94 -17.16 12.13 -31.72
CA PRO A 94 -16.86 10.74 -32.13
C PRO A 94 -15.68 10.64 -33.12
N SER A 95 -14.73 11.57 -33.10
CA SER A 95 -13.52 11.49 -33.90
C SER A 95 -12.49 10.55 -33.25
N PRO A 96 -11.68 9.83 -34.06
CA PRO A 96 -10.68 8.92 -33.53
C PRO A 96 -9.65 9.71 -32.72
N ALA A 97 -9.66 9.49 -31.40
CA ALA A 97 -8.78 10.12 -30.44
C ALA A 97 -7.31 9.99 -30.89
N LYS A 98 -6.62 11.13 -31.04
CA LYS A 98 -5.15 11.11 -31.09
C LYS A 98 -4.65 10.58 -29.75
N LYS A 99 -3.96 9.44 -29.82
CA LYS A 99 -3.19 8.77 -28.77
C LYS A 99 -2.26 9.77 -28.08
N ASP A 100 -2.66 10.22 -26.91
CA ASP A 100 -1.80 10.50 -25.75
C ASP A 100 -2.77 10.80 -24.62
N GLU A 101 -3.36 9.73 -24.10
CA GLU A 101 -4.32 9.76 -23.01
C GLU A 101 -3.65 10.39 -21.77
N THR A 102 -3.95 11.66 -21.51
CA THR A 102 -3.26 12.52 -20.52
C THR A 102 -3.42 12.10 -19.05
N TRP A 103 -4.10 10.98 -18.79
CA TRP A 103 -4.42 10.47 -17.47
C TRP A 103 -3.44 9.42 -16.94
N HIS A 104 -2.46 8.98 -17.74
CA HIS A 104 -1.32 8.13 -17.34
C HIS A 104 -0.36 8.87 -16.37
N THR A 105 -0.89 9.25 -15.22
CA THR A 105 -0.22 9.99 -14.15
C THR A 105 -0.44 9.25 -12.85
N GLN A 106 0.41 9.50 -11.85
CA GLN A 106 0.32 8.74 -10.60
C GLN A 106 -0.88 9.16 -9.73
N HIS A 107 -1.32 10.42 -9.79
CA HIS A 107 -2.54 10.87 -9.12
C HIS A 107 -3.35 11.81 -9.99
N ILE A 108 -4.67 11.70 -9.86
CA ILE A 108 -5.62 12.68 -10.37
C ILE A 108 -6.10 13.54 -9.20
N LEU A 109 -5.82 14.84 -9.30
CA LEU A 109 -6.19 15.85 -8.33
C LEU A 109 -7.50 16.52 -8.74
N LEU A 110 -8.44 16.58 -7.80
CA LEU A 110 -9.72 17.25 -7.98
C LEU A 110 -9.77 18.51 -7.10
N PRO A 111 -10.63 19.49 -7.42
CA PRO A 111 -10.87 20.65 -6.56
C PRO A 111 -11.66 20.30 -5.29
N TYR A 112 -11.70 19.01 -4.93
CA TYR A 112 -12.38 18.44 -3.78
C TYR A 112 -11.54 17.35 -3.17
N ASP A 113 -11.54 17.31 -1.84
CA ASP A 113 -11.06 16.14 -1.12
C ASP A 113 -12.17 15.13 -1.04
N LEU A 114 -12.08 14.10 -1.87
CA LEU A 114 -13.08 13.07 -1.81
C LEU A 114 -13.02 12.36 -0.47
N ARG A 115 -11.96 12.44 0.34
CA ARG A 115 -11.95 11.90 1.71
C ARG A 115 -12.80 12.72 2.68
N ASP A 116 -13.08 13.99 2.38
CA ASP A 116 -13.90 14.85 3.26
C ASP A 116 -15.38 14.43 3.20
N PRO A 117 -15.98 13.94 4.29
CA PRO A 117 -17.39 13.50 4.30
C PRO A 117 -18.37 14.60 3.89
N LYS A 118 -17.98 15.88 3.95
CA LYS A 118 -18.81 17.01 3.49
C LYS A 118 -18.93 17.10 1.97
N VAL A 119 -17.98 16.54 1.21
CA VAL A 119 -18.04 16.50 -0.25
C VAL A 119 -19.07 15.44 -0.66
N ARG A 120 -20.05 15.82 -1.47
CA ARG A 120 -21.11 14.90 -1.94
C ARG A 120 -20.73 14.27 -3.27
N LEU A 121 -20.47 12.95 -3.28
CA LEU A 121 -20.14 12.22 -4.50
C LEU A 121 -21.30 12.18 -5.50
N ASP A 122 -22.54 12.22 -5.03
CA ASP A 122 -23.75 12.25 -5.85
C ASP A 122 -24.03 13.63 -6.46
N SER A 123 -23.25 14.66 -6.10
CA SER A 123 -23.43 15.99 -6.68
C SER A 123 -23.14 15.98 -8.19
N PRO A 124 -23.95 16.67 -9.02
CA PRO A 124 -23.75 16.71 -10.47
C PRO A 124 -22.35 17.16 -10.87
N GLU A 125 -21.76 18.09 -10.12
CA GLU A 125 -20.42 18.61 -10.41
C GLU A 125 -19.33 17.56 -10.20
N VAL A 126 -19.36 16.81 -9.08
CA VAL A 126 -18.38 15.74 -8.80
C VAL A 126 -18.57 14.58 -9.76
N GLN A 127 -19.81 14.14 -9.99
CA GLN A 127 -20.12 13.08 -10.96
C GLN A 127 -19.62 13.43 -12.36
N THR A 128 -19.80 14.69 -12.78
CA THR A 128 -19.33 15.13 -14.10
C THR A 128 -17.81 15.06 -14.19
N LEU A 129 -17.07 15.51 -13.18
CA LEU A 129 -15.61 15.40 -13.18
C LEU A 129 -15.15 13.94 -13.23
N LEU A 130 -15.72 13.07 -12.40
CA LEU A 130 -15.32 11.68 -12.31
C LEU A 130 -15.60 10.91 -13.62
N ARG A 131 -16.76 11.12 -14.25
CA ARG A 131 -17.10 10.51 -15.55
C ARG A 131 -16.21 11.03 -16.68
N ASN A 132 -15.70 12.25 -16.56
CA ASN A 132 -14.74 12.79 -17.52
C ASN A 132 -13.32 12.25 -17.31
N ILE A 133 -13.02 11.53 -16.22
CA ILE A 133 -11.73 10.83 -16.09
C ILE A 133 -11.72 9.60 -16.98
N PHE A 134 -12.78 8.78 -16.90
CA PHE A 134 -12.95 7.56 -17.69
C PHE A 134 -14.23 7.66 -18.53
N PRO A 135 -14.15 8.06 -19.82
CA PRO A 135 -15.33 8.38 -20.65
C PRO A 135 -16.32 7.22 -20.84
N LYS A 136 -15.86 5.96 -20.76
CA LYS A 136 -16.71 4.75 -20.83
C LYS A 136 -17.24 4.29 -19.46
N CYS A 137 -17.27 5.17 -18.47
CA CYS A 137 -17.78 4.86 -17.15
C CYS A 137 -19.32 4.94 -17.12
N GLU A 138 -19.94 3.78 -16.92
CA GLU A 138 -21.39 3.63 -16.78
C GLU A 138 -21.87 4.08 -15.40
N ASN A 139 -21.15 3.67 -14.35
CA ASN A 139 -21.53 3.94 -12.97
C ASN A 139 -20.32 4.19 -12.07
N ILE A 140 -20.55 4.98 -11.03
CA ILE A 140 -19.55 5.28 -10.00
C ILE A 140 -20.22 5.01 -8.66
N ALA A 141 -19.66 4.09 -7.88
CA ALA A 141 -20.12 3.77 -6.55
C ALA A 141 -19.05 4.09 -5.50
N GLU A 142 -19.50 4.34 -4.28
CA GLU A 142 -18.64 4.40 -3.09
C GLU A 142 -19.11 3.33 -2.08
N PRO A 143 -18.20 2.54 -1.51
CA PRO A 143 -18.50 1.73 -0.34
C PRO A 143 -18.65 2.63 0.91
N ARG A 144 -19.11 2.01 2.00
CA ARG A 144 -19.26 2.70 3.31
C ARG A 144 -17.98 3.44 3.71
N PHE A 145 -18.19 4.58 4.36
CA PHE A 145 -17.13 5.48 4.85
C PHE A 145 -16.15 5.95 3.77
N ARG A 146 -16.55 5.83 2.50
CA ARG A 146 -15.82 6.35 1.36
C ARG A 146 -14.36 5.90 1.33
N SER A 147 -14.15 4.62 1.60
CA SER A 147 -12.81 4.00 1.63
C SER A 147 -12.09 3.98 0.28
N HIS A 148 -12.84 3.92 -0.82
CA HIS A 148 -12.34 3.93 -2.20
C HIS A 148 -13.47 4.28 -3.18
N LEU A 149 -13.13 4.53 -4.44
CA LEU A 149 -14.10 4.64 -5.53
C LEU A 149 -14.21 3.33 -6.30
N ILE A 150 -15.40 3.02 -6.80
CA ILE A 150 -15.65 1.88 -7.66
C ILE A 150 -16.18 2.42 -8.99
N PHE A 151 -15.42 2.23 -10.07
CA PHE A 151 -15.82 2.59 -11.43
C PHE A 151 -16.36 1.35 -12.14
N GLN A 152 -17.64 1.36 -12.48
CA GLN A 152 -18.19 0.40 -13.42
C GLN A 152 -17.95 0.94 -14.84
N VAL A 153 -17.25 0.16 -15.65
CA VAL A 153 -16.85 0.52 -17.01
C VAL A 153 -17.33 -0.53 -17.99
N GLU A 154 -17.69 -0.10 -19.20
CA GLU A 154 -18.03 -1.00 -20.30
C GLU A 154 -16.81 -1.86 -20.70
N GLU A 155 -15.63 -1.23 -20.72
CA GLU A 155 -14.34 -1.82 -21.04
C GLU A 155 -13.27 -1.17 -20.17
N LEU A 156 -12.31 -1.97 -19.67
CA LEU A 156 -11.17 -1.43 -18.92
C LEU A 156 -10.39 -0.38 -19.74
N PRO A 157 -10.13 0.82 -19.17
CA PRO A 157 -9.34 1.83 -19.85
C PRO A 157 -7.86 1.40 -19.97
N SER A 158 -7.12 1.96 -20.92
CA SER A 158 -5.77 1.51 -21.24
C SER A 158 -4.74 1.75 -20.11
N ALA A 159 -4.08 0.73 -19.57
CA ALA A 159 -3.06 0.96 -18.54
C ALA A 159 -1.88 1.84 -19.06
N PRO A 160 -1.17 2.59 -18.19
CA PRO A 160 -1.24 2.56 -16.73
C PRO A 160 -2.28 3.50 -16.12
N TRP A 161 -2.93 3.03 -15.05
CA TRP A 161 -3.88 3.79 -14.25
C TRP A 161 -3.23 4.58 -13.10
N PRO A 162 -3.86 5.69 -12.64
CA PRO A 162 -3.41 6.39 -11.45
C PRO A 162 -3.54 5.52 -10.19
N LEU A 163 -2.83 5.90 -9.13
CA LEU A 163 -2.94 5.31 -7.81
C LEU A 163 -4.17 5.83 -7.06
N THR A 164 -4.46 7.14 -7.19
CA THR A 164 -5.60 7.77 -6.50
C THR A 164 -6.31 8.80 -7.37
N ILE A 165 -7.61 8.99 -7.11
CA ILE A 165 -8.45 10.04 -7.68
C ILE A 165 -9.04 10.87 -6.53
N GLY A 166 -8.76 12.17 -6.51
CA GLY A 166 -9.27 13.08 -5.47
C GLY A 166 -8.88 12.66 -4.05
N GLY A 167 -7.73 12.00 -3.90
CA GLY A 167 -7.22 11.51 -2.61
C GLY A 167 -7.61 10.07 -2.26
N LEU A 168 -8.56 9.45 -2.96
CA LEU A 168 -9.02 8.08 -2.69
C LEU A 168 -8.39 7.06 -3.64
N PRO A 169 -8.09 5.84 -3.15
CA PRO A 169 -7.85 4.70 -4.05
C PRO A 169 -9.13 4.36 -4.82
N PHE A 170 -9.00 3.59 -5.89
CA PHE A 170 -10.16 3.15 -6.67
C PHE A 170 -9.95 1.78 -7.29
N THR A 171 -11.05 1.21 -7.77
CA THR A 171 -11.10 -0.08 -8.47
C THR A 171 -12.05 0.00 -9.68
N PHE A 172 -11.87 -0.92 -10.63
CA PHE A 172 -12.79 -1.11 -11.77
C PHE A 172 -13.62 -2.38 -11.61
N ILE A 173 -14.91 -2.31 -11.95
CA ILE A 173 -15.79 -3.47 -12.12
C ILE A 173 -16.20 -3.55 -13.60
N GLU A 174 -15.99 -4.70 -14.22
CA GLU A 174 -16.55 -5.03 -15.53
C GLU A 174 -17.82 -5.88 -15.37
N PRO A 175 -18.88 -5.66 -16.19
CA PRO A 175 -20.15 -6.38 -16.08
C PRO A 175 -20.02 -7.90 -16.19
N ASN A 176 -19.01 -8.39 -16.92
CA ASN A 176 -18.92 -9.79 -17.32
C ASN A 176 -17.96 -10.65 -16.47
N ILE A 177 -17.33 -10.08 -15.43
CA ILE A 177 -16.38 -10.83 -14.60
C ILE A 177 -16.77 -10.78 -13.12
N ASN A 178 -17.27 -11.92 -12.62
CA ASN A 178 -17.68 -12.06 -11.23
C ASN A 178 -16.50 -11.80 -10.27
N ASN A 179 -16.72 -10.97 -9.25
CA ASN A 179 -15.78 -10.56 -8.20
C ASN A 179 -14.63 -9.61 -8.62
N HIS A 180 -14.57 -9.14 -9.86
CA HIS A 180 -13.57 -8.13 -10.24
C HIS A 180 -13.93 -6.78 -9.62
N GLY A 181 -12.92 -6.10 -9.05
CA GLY A 181 -13.04 -4.71 -8.61
C GLY A 181 -13.40 -4.46 -7.15
N LEU A 182 -13.52 -5.47 -6.30
CA LEU A 182 -13.60 -5.24 -4.85
C LEU A 182 -12.21 -5.40 -4.22
N ILE A 183 -11.84 -4.50 -3.31
CA ILE A 183 -10.60 -4.65 -2.52
C ILE A 183 -10.66 -5.90 -1.63
N PHE A 184 -11.86 -6.23 -1.13
CA PHE A 184 -12.13 -7.43 -0.35
C PHE A 184 -13.25 -8.26 -0.99
N PRO A 185 -13.28 -9.60 -0.80
CA PRO A 185 -14.29 -10.45 -1.40
C PRO A 185 -15.74 -10.07 -1.03
N ARG A 186 -16.70 -10.57 -1.82
CA ARG A 186 -18.14 -10.34 -1.59
C ARG A 186 -18.56 -10.73 -0.18
N TRP A 187 -19.50 -9.95 0.36
CA TRP A 187 -19.89 -10.07 1.76
C TRP A 187 -20.78 -11.29 2.01
N LYS A 188 -20.48 -12.03 3.09
CA LYS A 188 -21.31 -13.10 3.64
C LYS A 188 -21.76 -12.67 5.03
N PHE A 189 -22.88 -11.96 5.08
CA PHE A 189 -23.44 -11.43 6.33
C PHE A 189 -23.95 -12.54 7.24
N ALA A 190 -23.65 -12.41 8.53
CA ALA A 190 -24.15 -13.30 9.58
C ALA A 190 -25.31 -12.64 10.36
N ASN A 191 -25.62 -13.19 11.53
CA ASN A 191 -26.77 -12.78 12.32
C ASN A 191 -26.52 -11.45 13.08
N PHE A 192 -27.11 -10.35 12.58
CA PHE A 192 -27.01 -9.02 13.17
C PHE A 192 -27.59 -8.86 14.59
N THR A 193 -28.31 -9.86 15.12
CA THR A 193 -28.73 -9.87 16.53
C THR A 193 -27.59 -10.25 17.47
N ILE A 194 -26.56 -10.93 16.95
CA ILE A 194 -25.37 -11.34 17.70
C ILE A 194 -24.28 -10.27 17.50
N SER A 195 -23.87 -9.64 18.58
CA SER A 195 -22.86 -8.57 18.57
C SER A 195 -21.73 -8.88 19.55
N VAL A 196 -20.50 -8.79 19.08
CA VAL A 196 -19.30 -8.85 19.93
C VAL A 196 -18.92 -7.43 20.34
N ARG A 197 -18.66 -7.22 21.64
CA ARG A 197 -18.25 -5.92 22.20
C ARG A 197 -19.13 -4.73 21.76
N PRO A 198 -20.46 -4.76 21.97
CA PRO A 198 -21.35 -3.66 21.59
C PRO A 198 -21.07 -2.36 22.36
N ASP A 199 -20.35 -2.44 23.48
CA ASP A 199 -19.83 -1.32 24.28
C ASP A 199 -18.80 -0.47 23.53
N PHE A 200 -18.10 -1.06 22.55
CA PHE A 200 -17.12 -0.36 21.74
C PHE A 200 -17.76 0.04 20.40
N ASN A 201 -17.71 1.31 20.03
CA ASN A 201 -18.38 1.80 18.81
C ASN A 201 -17.39 2.36 17.80
N LEU A 202 -17.09 1.57 16.77
CA LEU A 202 -16.21 1.95 15.67
C LEU A 202 -16.95 2.51 14.46
N THR A 203 -18.24 2.81 14.57
CA THR A 203 -19.02 3.40 13.47
C THR A 203 -18.80 4.91 13.30
N SER A 204 -18.14 5.56 14.26
CA SER A 204 -17.74 6.96 14.12
C SER A 204 -16.37 7.07 13.46
N LEU A 205 -16.25 7.97 12.47
CA LEU A 205 -14.99 8.35 11.84
C LEU A 205 -13.96 8.92 12.83
N SER A 206 -14.39 9.37 14.01
CA SER A 206 -13.51 9.88 15.06
C SER A 206 -12.91 8.79 15.96
N THR A 207 -13.37 7.54 15.83
CA THR A 207 -12.92 6.46 16.72
C THR A 207 -11.78 5.71 16.07
N ASN A 208 -10.61 5.85 16.68
CA ASN A 208 -9.40 5.20 16.24
C ASN A 208 -9.30 3.80 16.84
N LEU A 209 -8.97 2.80 16.02
CA LEU A 209 -8.72 1.43 16.46
C LEU A 209 -7.21 1.23 16.64
N SER A 210 -6.75 0.94 17.86
CA SER A 210 -5.36 0.54 18.07
C SER A 210 -5.14 -0.93 17.68
N GLY A 211 -3.88 -1.32 17.46
CA GLY A 211 -3.53 -2.72 17.27
C GLY A 211 -3.87 -3.60 18.49
N THR A 212 -3.77 -3.04 19.70
CA THR A 212 -4.14 -3.73 20.94
C THR A 212 -5.64 -4.00 20.98
N ASP A 213 -6.46 -3.00 20.66
CA ASP A 213 -7.92 -3.16 20.57
C ASP A 213 -8.30 -4.21 19.52
N LEU A 214 -7.63 -4.21 18.36
CA LEU A 214 -7.89 -5.18 17.30
C LEU A 214 -7.58 -6.63 17.75
N CYS A 215 -6.48 -6.84 18.48
CA CYS A 215 -6.15 -8.14 19.07
C CYS A 215 -7.19 -8.55 20.13
N ASP A 216 -7.65 -7.63 20.97
CA ASP A 216 -8.69 -7.89 21.98
C ASP A 216 -10.05 -8.21 21.34
N LEU A 217 -10.40 -7.52 20.25
CA LEU A 217 -11.58 -7.84 19.45
C LEU A 217 -11.45 -9.21 18.79
N ALA A 218 -10.26 -9.58 18.28
CA ALA A 218 -10.01 -10.89 17.70
C ALA A 218 -10.22 -12.01 18.73
N ARG A 219 -9.67 -11.85 19.94
CA ARG A 219 -9.88 -12.79 21.07
C ARG A 219 -11.34 -12.88 21.47
N SER A 220 -12.01 -11.74 21.65
CA SER A 220 -13.43 -11.68 22.04
C SER A 220 -14.32 -12.33 20.98
N THR A 221 -14.01 -12.10 19.71
CA THR A 221 -14.75 -12.69 18.58
C THR A 221 -14.54 -14.20 18.52
N ASN A 222 -13.29 -14.66 18.67
CA ASN A 222 -12.97 -16.09 18.70
C ASN A 222 -13.70 -16.81 19.84
N ALA A 223 -13.73 -16.22 21.05
CA ALA A 223 -14.44 -16.77 22.19
C ALA A 223 -15.96 -16.89 21.93
N GLU A 224 -16.57 -15.87 21.33
CA GLU A 224 -18.00 -15.89 21.00
C GLU A 224 -18.33 -16.92 19.91
N ILE A 225 -17.45 -17.10 18.92
CA ILE A 225 -17.60 -18.16 17.90
C ILE A 225 -17.52 -19.54 18.56
N GLN A 226 -16.49 -19.79 19.39
CA GLN A 226 -16.30 -21.08 20.06
C GLN A 226 -17.45 -21.45 21.00
N LYS A 227 -18.03 -20.46 21.70
CA LYS A 227 -19.21 -20.66 22.55
C LYS A 227 -20.41 -21.22 21.77
N ARG A 228 -20.58 -20.83 20.51
CA ARG A 228 -21.74 -21.19 19.67
C ARG A 228 -21.46 -22.36 18.75
N LEU A 229 -20.21 -22.50 18.34
CA LEU A 229 -19.72 -23.48 17.36
C LEU A 229 -18.38 -24.04 17.86
N PRO A 230 -18.41 -24.96 18.84
CA PRO A 230 -17.19 -25.60 19.34
C PRO A 230 -16.39 -26.23 18.20
N GLY A 231 -15.08 -25.98 18.16
CA GLY A 231 -14.19 -26.49 17.12
C GLY A 231 -14.02 -25.58 15.88
N ILE A 232 -14.72 -24.43 15.81
CA ILE A 232 -14.50 -23.42 14.76
C ILE A 232 -13.68 -22.26 15.31
N HIS A 233 -12.46 -22.09 14.80
CA HIS A 233 -11.54 -21.06 15.27
C HIS A 233 -11.47 -19.87 14.29
N LEU A 234 -11.41 -18.67 14.84
CA LEU A 234 -11.05 -17.47 14.10
C LEU A 234 -9.55 -17.53 13.78
N ILE A 235 -9.22 -17.48 12.48
CA ILE A 235 -7.84 -17.45 12.00
C ILE A 235 -7.35 -16.01 11.87
N GLU A 236 -8.19 -15.11 11.39
CA GLU A 236 -7.81 -13.71 11.20
C GLU A 236 -9.03 -12.81 11.33
N LEU A 237 -8.87 -11.70 12.03
CA LEU A 237 -9.84 -10.63 12.09
C LEU A 237 -9.28 -9.43 11.32
N ILE A 238 -9.92 -9.07 10.21
CA ILE A 238 -9.52 -7.95 9.36
C ILE A 238 -10.49 -6.79 9.60
N PHE A 239 -9.98 -5.60 9.93
CA PHE A 239 -10.73 -4.35 9.97
C PHE A 239 -10.37 -3.50 8.74
N ALA A 240 -11.32 -3.34 7.83
CA ALA A 240 -11.11 -2.62 6.58
C ALA A 240 -11.44 -1.13 6.70
N ALA A 241 -10.87 -0.32 5.80
CA ALA A 241 -11.14 1.12 5.69
C ALA A 241 -12.63 1.46 5.47
N SER A 242 -13.45 0.49 5.07
CA SER A 242 -14.92 0.62 4.98
C SER A 242 -15.63 0.47 6.34
N HIS A 243 -14.90 0.46 7.46
CA HIS A 243 -15.38 0.18 8.82
C HIS A 243 -16.23 -1.10 8.90
N ALA A 244 -15.75 -2.15 8.24
CA ALA A 244 -16.33 -3.48 8.27
C ALA A 244 -15.27 -4.48 8.74
N PHE A 245 -15.73 -5.50 9.47
CA PHE A 245 -14.88 -6.61 9.85
C PHE A 245 -15.03 -7.78 8.88
N TYR A 246 -13.92 -8.42 8.54
CA TYR A 246 -13.90 -9.72 7.90
C TYR A 246 -13.31 -10.74 8.85
N VAL A 247 -14.11 -11.76 9.20
CA VAL A 247 -13.67 -12.90 10.00
C VAL A 247 -13.26 -14.02 9.06
N VAL A 248 -11.99 -14.41 9.14
CA VAL A 248 -11.42 -15.47 8.31
C VAL A 248 -11.40 -16.78 9.09
N LEU A 249 -11.98 -17.81 8.50
CA LEU A 249 -12.05 -19.17 9.02
C LEU A 249 -11.26 -20.13 8.14
N ALA A 250 -10.98 -21.34 8.64
CA ALA A 250 -10.28 -22.38 7.88
C ALA A 250 -11.07 -22.81 6.63
N ASP A 251 -10.38 -23.27 5.59
CA ASP A 251 -11.00 -23.66 4.30
C ASP A 251 -11.91 -24.89 4.39
N ASN A 252 -11.71 -25.73 5.41
CA ASN A 252 -12.57 -26.88 5.69
C ASN A 252 -13.91 -26.49 6.35
N VAL A 253 -14.09 -25.23 6.77
CA VAL A 253 -15.34 -24.75 7.34
C VAL A 253 -16.30 -24.32 6.25
N ASN A 254 -17.46 -25.00 6.15
CA ASN A 254 -18.56 -24.55 5.30
C ASN A 254 -19.33 -23.42 6.01
N ILE A 255 -19.10 -22.17 5.57
CA ILE A 255 -19.61 -20.95 6.23
C ILE A 255 -21.13 -20.78 6.10
N ASN A 256 -21.68 -21.03 4.91
CA ASN A 256 -23.09 -20.74 4.61
C ASN A 256 -24.10 -21.34 5.62
N PRO A 257 -24.04 -22.63 6.00
CA PRO A 257 -25.00 -23.20 6.95
C PRO A 257 -24.83 -22.70 8.39
N ILE A 258 -23.69 -22.10 8.74
CA ILE A 258 -23.38 -21.65 10.11
C ILE A 258 -23.55 -20.13 10.31
N LEU A 259 -23.78 -19.35 9.24
CA LEU A 259 -23.93 -17.88 9.31
C LEU A 259 -24.96 -17.42 10.34
N VAL A 260 -26.08 -18.14 10.49
CA VAL A 260 -27.14 -17.78 11.44
C VAL A 260 -26.72 -17.87 12.91
N LYS A 261 -25.65 -18.63 13.21
CA LYS A 261 -25.07 -18.80 14.54
C LYS A 261 -23.89 -17.85 14.79
N LEU A 262 -23.39 -17.17 13.77
CA LEU A 262 -22.19 -16.34 13.86
C LEU A 262 -22.54 -14.86 14.14
N PRO A 263 -21.66 -14.11 14.84
CA PRO A 263 -21.82 -12.67 15.04
C PRO A 263 -21.96 -11.88 13.74
N GLY A 264 -23.05 -11.11 13.59
CA GLY A 264 -23.21 -10.17 12.47
C GLY A 264 -22.63 -8.78 12.76
N LYS A 265 -22.26 -8.49 14.01
CA LYS A 265 -21.63 -7.24 14.43
C LYS A 265 -20.42 -7.46 15.34
N ILE A 266 -19.38 -6.65 15.16
CA ILE A 266 -18.24 -6.50 16.09
C ILE A 266 -18.05 -5.01 16.31
N ALA A 267 -18.05 -4.55 17.56
CA ALA A 267 -17.91 -3.13 17.90
C ALA A 267 -18.88 -2.20 17.12
N ASN A 268 -20.12 -2.66 16.94
CA ASN A 268 -21.18 -2.05 16.14
C ASN A 268 -20.93 -1.96 14.61
N CYS A 269 -19.78 -2.41 14.13
CA CYS A 269 -19.48 -2.54 12.70
C CYS A 269 -20.05 -3.86 12.13
N PRO A 270 -20.49 -3.88 10.86
CA PRO A 270 -20.94 -5.10 10.21
C PRO A 270 -19.80 -6.11 10.02
N VAL A 271 -20.15 -7.39 10.02
CA VAL A 271 -19.20 -8.50 9.85
C VAL A 271 -19.52 -9.31 8.61
N SER A 272 -18.48 -9.64 7.85
CA SER A 272 -18.49 -10.63 6.78
C SER A 272 -17.60 -11.80 7.14
N TYR A 273 -17.92 -12.99 6.64
CA TYR A 273 -17.14 -14.21 6.87
C TYR A 273 -16.48 -14.69 5.59
N LEU A 274 -15.23 -15.10 5.69
CA LEU A 274 -14.41 -15.58 4.58
C LEU A 274 -13.70 -16.87 4.97
N ASN A 275 -13.44 -17.73 3.99
CA ASN A 275 -12.44 -18.78 4.11
C ASN A 275 -11.05 -18.22 3.72
N ILE A 276 -9.96 -18.90 4.09
CA ILE A 276 -8.60 -18.48 3.70
C ILE A 276 -8.48 -18.36 2.17
N ARG A 277 -9.02 -19.33 1.43
CA ARG A 277 -9.03 -19.35 -0.04
C ARG A 277 -9.76 -18.16 -0.67
N ASP A 278 -10.73 -17.58 0.03
CA ASP A 278 -11.49 -16.44 -0.50
C ASP A 278 -10.59 -15.19 -0.62
N LEU A 279 -9.48 -15.13 0.15
CA LEU A 279 -8.52 -14.03 0.09
C LEU A 279 -7.54 -14.13 -1.09
N ASN A 280 -7.56 -15.24 -1.85
CA ASN A 280 -6.66 -15.49 -2.99
C ASN A 280 -5.18 -15.24 -2.67
N ARG A 281 -4.76 -15.54 -1.44
CA ARG A 281 -3.34 -15.44 -1.05
C ARG A 281 -2.56 -16.51 -1.82
N PRO A 282 -1.35 -16.20 -2.33
CA PRO A 282 -0.48 -17.25 -2.85
C PRO A 282 -0.24 -18.29 -1.76
N ALA A 283 -0.23 -19.57 -2.12
CA ALA A 283 0.09 -20.61 -1.15
C ALA A 283 1.51 -20.38 -0.62
N TYR A 284 1.77 -20.74 0.64
CA TYR A 284 3.07 -20.49 1.25
C TYR A 284 4.25 -21.13 0.47
N VAL A 285 4.01 -22.29 -0.14
CA VAL A 285 4.97 -23.00 -1.03
C VAL A 285 5.24 -22.26 -2.35
N ASP A 286 4.28 -21.43 -2.76
CA ASP A 286 4.30 -20.67 -4.00
C ASP A 286 4.83 -19.24 -3.78
N LEU A 287 5.00 -18.78 -2.54
CA LEU A 287 5.57 -17.46 -2.23
C LEU A 287 7.03 -17.41 -2.67
N PRO A 288 7.36 -16.74 -3.78
CA PRO A 288 8.72 -16.71 -4.33
C PRO A 288 9.64 -15.84 -3.49
N ALA A 289 9.10 -15.08 -2.52
CA ALA A 289 9.87 -14.29 -1.58
C ALA A 289 10.94 -15.10 -0.85
N LYS A 290 10.72 -16.40 -0.62
CA LYS A 290 11.70 -17.31 0.00
C LYS A 290 12.74 -17.88 -0.98
N ARG A 291 12.62 -17.59 -2.27
CA ARG A 291 13.52 -18.10 -3.32
C ARG A 291 14.53 -17.02 -3.67
N GLN A 292 15.72 -17.45 -4.06
CA GLN A 292 16.75 -16.58 -4.60
C GLN A 292 16.15 -15.76 -5.75
N VAL A 293 15.92 -14.45 -5.52
CA VAL A 293 15.60 -13.54 -6.62
C VAL A 293 16.85 -13.47 -7.47
N ASN A 294 16.79 -14.03 -8.68
CA ASN A 294 17.81 -13.71 -9.66
C ASN A 294 17.59 -12.22 -9.97
N PRO A 295 18.54 -11.31 -9.67
CA PRO A 295 18.31 -9.87 -9.68
C PRO A 295 18.05 -9.29 -11.09
N ALA A 296 17.78 -10.12 -12.09
CA ALA A 296 17.38 -9.75 -13.42
C ALA A 296 16.30 -10.69 -13.95
N PRO A 297 15.00 -10.42 -13.72
CA PRO A 297 14.03 -10.69 -14.77
C PRO A 297 14.48 -9.89 -16.00
N LEU A 298 14.41 -10.47 -17.20
CA LEU A 298 14.90 -9.85 -18.44
C LEU A 298 14.65 -8.32 -18.48
N ASN A 299 15.73 -7.55 -18.57
CA ASN A 299 15.76 -6.09 -18.80
C ASN A 299 15.42 -5.15 -17.62
N GLN A 300 15.54 -5.56 -16.35
CA GLN A 300 15.36 -4.64 -15.21
C GLN A 300 16.69 -4.14 -14.61
N VAL A 301 16.79 -2.82 -14.41
CA VAL A 301 17.87 -2.15 -13.68
C VAL A 301 17.57 -2.21 -12.19
N VAL A 302 18.49 -2.80 -11.42
CA VAL A 302 18.42 -2.94 -9.96
C VAL A 302 19.61 -2.21 -9.33
N ASP A 303 19.40 -1.53 -8.22
CA ASP A 303 20.49 -0.82 -7.52
C ASP A 303 21.27 -1.76 -6.59
N ALA A 304 22.33 -2.35 -7.14
CA ALA A 304 23.30 -3.18 -6.41
C ALA A 304 24.51 -2.36 -5.90
N THR A 305 24.42 -1.02 -5.83
CA THR A 305 25.54 -0.18 -5.42
C THR A 305 26.01 -0.49 -4.00
N ALA A 306 27.32 -0.65 -3.81
CA ALA A 306 27.94 -0.66 -2.49
C ALA A 306 28.07 0.76 -1.92
N TYR A 307 27.19 1.12 -1.01
CA TYR A 307 27.19 2.41 -0.32
C TYR A 307 28.18 2.40 0.85
N ASN A 308 28.80 3.56 1.11
CA ASN A 308 29.72 3.71 2.25
C ASN A 308 28.97 3.72 3.59
N THR A 309 27.83 4.42 3.62
CA THR A 309 26.88 4.44 4.73
C THR A 309 25.68 3.60 4.35
N LEU A 310 25.37 2.59 5.15
CA LEU A 310 24.16 1.81 4.99
C LEU A 310 22.94 2.63 5.40
N ARG A 311 21.81 2.27 4.84
CA ARG A 311 20.52 2.87 5.14
C ARG A 311 19.41 1.89 4.74
N PRO A 312 18.16 2.09 5.20
CA PRO A 312 17.01 1.36 4.68
C PRO A 312 16.95 1.42 3.15
N GLY A 313 16.68 0.29 2.49
CA GLY A 313 16.54 0.24 1.03
C GLY A 313 17.84 -0.04 0.25
N VAL A 314 18.94 -0.42 0.93
CA VAL A 314 20.21 -0.86 0.31
C VAL A 314 20.19 -2.37 0.10
N MET A 315 20.68 -2.84 -1.05
CA MET A 315 20.83 -4.27 -1.29
C MET A 315 21.95 -4.87 -0.43
N ILE A 316 21.66 -6.00 0.18
CA ILE A 316 22.61 -6.79 0.96
C ILE A 316 22.51 -8.27 0.56
N ASN A 317 23.63 -8.97 0.68
CA ASN A 317 23.77 -10.37 0.32
C ASN A 317 24.20 -11.20 1.54
N SER A 318 23.84 -12.48 1.52
CA SER A 318 24.28 -13.48 2.49
C SER A 318 24.50 -14.85 1.83
N VAL A 319 25.34 -15.71 2.41
CA VAL A 319 25.51 -17.10 1.95
C VAL A 319 24.63 -17.97 2.85
N VAL A 320 23.79 -18.80 2.26
CA VAL A 320 23.19 -19.94 2.96
C VAL A 320 23.88 -21.21 2.44
N LEU A 321 24.55 -21.91 3.34
CA LEU A 321 25.08 -23.25 3.07
C LEU A 321 23.88 -24.21 3.04
N LYS A 322 23.61 -24.81 1.88
CA LYS A 322 22.68 -25.94 1.82
C LYS A 322 23.42 -27.19 2.29
N GLU A 323 22.76 -28.04 3.08
CA GLU A 323 23.36 -29.22 3.72
C GLU A 323 24.07 -30.17 2.74
N HIS A 324 23.73 -30.15 1.44
CA HIS A 324 24.31 -31.02 0.40
C HIS A 324 24.66 -30.32 -0.93
N GLY A 325 25.03 -29.04 -0.96
CA GLY A 325 25.37 -28.38 -2.23
C GLY A 325 26.02 -27.01 -2.12
N HIS A 326 26.57 -26.56 -3.25
CA HIS A 326 27.27 -25.27 -3.42
C HIS A 326 26.57 -24.12 -2.69
N PRO A 327 27.34 -23.21 -2.05
CA PRO A 327 26.78 -22.07 -1.32
C PRO A 327 25.85 -21.26 -2.22
N ALA A 328 24.60 -21.12 -1.81
CA ALA A 328 23.65 -20.26 -2.50
C ALA A 328 23.75 -18.84 -1.92
N THR A 329 23.90 -17.84 -2.77
CA THR A 329 23.87 -16.43 -2.37
C THR A 329 22.44 -15.93 -2.42
N PHE A 330 21.97 -15.38 -1.31
CA PHE A 330 20.66 -14.74 -1.20
C PHE A 330 20.86 -13.23 -1.16
N SER A 331 20.00 -12.51 -1.87
CA SER A 331 19.95 -11.04 -1.86
C SER A 331 18.65 -10.59 -1.21
N THR A 332 18.76 -9.63 -0.31
CA THR A 332 17.62 -8.96 0.33
C THR A 332 17.94 -7.47 0.48
N THR A 333 17.08 -6.75 1.18
CA THR A 333 17.20 -5.31 1.41
C THR A 333 17.44 -5.04 2.89
N SER A 334 18.32 -4.10 3.18
CA SER A 334 18.47 -3.56 4.54
C SER A 334 17.18 -2.88 5.00
N GLY A 335 16.73 -3.24 6.18
CA GLY A 335 15.63 -2.60 6.89
C GLY A 335 16.10 -1.40 7.70
N VAL A 336 15.55 -1.22 8.90
CA VAL A 336 15.77 -0.05 9.74
C VAL A 336 16.89 -0.24 10.75
N PHE A 337 17.47 0.89 11.19
CA PHE A 337 18.46 0.93 12.26
C PHE A 337 17.80 0.76 13.63
N VAL A 338 18.35 -0.14 14.45
CA VAL A 338 17.88 -0.37 15.82
C VAL A 338 19.06 -0.32 16.77
N LYS A 339 18.89 0.35 17.91
CA LYS A 339 19.89 0.41 18.97
C LYS A 339 19.26 -0.08 20.27
N ASN A 340 19.92 -1.01 20.95
CA ASN A 340 19.46 -1.45 22.28
C ASN A 340 19.92 -0.46 23.38
N SER A 341 19.48 -0.69 24.61
CA SER A 341 19.81 0.18 25.77
C SER A 341 21.31 0.23 26.09
N VAL A 342 22.06 -0.83 25.81
CA VAL A 342 23.53 -0.91 26.01
C VAL A 342 24.30 -0.27 24.85
N GLY A 343 23.60 0.09 23.78
CA GLY A 343 24.14 0.79 22.63
C GLY A 343 24.66 -0.09 21.49
N ASN A 344 24.41 -1.41 21.55
CA ASN A 344 24.65 -2.31 20.43
C ASN A 344 23.78 -1.89 19.25
N ARG A 345 24.35 -2.02 18.05
CA ARG A 345 23.81 -1.49 16.80
C ARG A 345 23.33 -2.64 15.93
N PHE A 346 22.07 -2.58 15.52
CA PHE A 346 21.43 -3.59 14.71
C PHE A 346 20.78 -2.98 13.46
N MET A 347 20.60 -3.83 12.46
CA MET A 347 19.80 -3.59 11.27
C MET A 347 18.74 -4.67 11.19
N THR A 348 17.50 -4.33 10.83
CA THR A 348 16.49 -5.35 10.48
C THR A 348 16.69 -5.82 9.04
N VAL A 349 16.39 -7.08 8.76
CA VAL A 349 16.42 -7.69 7.42
C VAL A 349 15.31 -8.74 7.34
N ALA A 350 14.91 -9.15 6.15
CA ALA A 350 13.95 -10.25 6.03
C ALA A 350 14.61 -11.59 6.40
N SER A 351 13.99 -12.38 7.29
CA SER A 351 14.65 -13.58 7.85
C SER A 351 14.87 -14.66 6.79
N HIS A 352 13.94 -14.84 5.86
CA HIS A 352 14.10 -15.78 4.75
C HIS A 352 15.26 -15.43 3.79
N GLY A 353 15.72 -14.17 3.78
CA GLY A 353 16.73 -13.67 2.85
C GLY A 353 18.15 -13.68 3.42
N VAL A 354 18.34 -14.17 4.65
CA VAL A 354 19.62 -14.07 5.36
C VAL A 354 20.15 -15.41 5.88
N GLY A 355 21.40 -15.70 5.54
CA GLY A 355 22.18 -16.84 6.04
C GLY A 355 23.33 -16.41 6.96
N GLN A 356 24.54 -16.91 6.69
CA GLN A 356 25.74 -16.57 7.46
C GLN A 356 26.47 -15.38 6.84
N ASN A 357 26.80 -14.40 7.69
CA ASN A 357 27.47 -13.13 7.35
C ASN A 357 26.72 -12.31 6.28
N ILE A 358 26.71 -10.99 6.45
CA ILE A 358 26.03 -10.10 5.53
C ILE A 358 27.04 -9.15 4.91
N TRP A 359 26.95 -8.90 3.62
CA TRP A 359 27.80 -7.96 2.89
C TRP A 359 26.99 -7.20 1.83
N GLN A 360 27.58 -6.18 1.20
CA GLN A 360 26.96 -5.48 0.07
C GLN A 360 27.43 -6.08 -1.27
N PRO A 361 26.58 -6.08 -2.31
CA PRO A 361 26.99 -6.50 -3.65
C PRO A 361 28.27 -5.77 -4.10
N HIS A 362 29.10 -6.44 -4.90
CA HIS A 362 30.42 -5.94 -5.36
C HIS A 362 31.45 -5.64 -4.26
N ARG A 363 31.15 -5.93 -2.98
CA ARG A 363 32.13 -5.92 -1.87
C ARG A 363 32.01 -7.17 -0.98
N PRO A 364 32.17 -8.39 -1.54
CA PRO A 364 31.98 -9.64 -0.81
C PRO A 364 32.92 -9.84 0.39
N HIS A 365 34.09 -9.19 0.37
CA HIS A 365 35.07 -9.29 1.44
C HIS A 365 34.83 -8.31 2.60
N ARG A 366 33.83 -7.42 2.49
CA ARG A 366 33.49 -6.46 3.55
C ARG A 366 32.19 -6.88 4.22
N THR A 367 32.32 -7.64 5.29
CA THR A 367 31.21 -7.97 6.19
C THR A 367 30.63 -6.69 6.79
N VAL A 368 29.33 -6.55 6.66
CA VAL A 368 28.49 -5.49 7.23
C VAL A 368 28.02 -5.86 8.63
N GLY A 369 27.73 -7.15 8.85
CA GLY A 369 27.18 -7.64 10.09
C GLY A 369 26.88 -9.13 10.05
N LYS A 370 26.35 -9.64 11.16
CA LYS A 370 25.95 -11.04 11.33
C LYS A 370 24.54 -11.11 11.90
N PRO A 371 23.66 -11.96 11.34
CA PRO A 371 22.38 -12.25 11.99
C PRO A 371 22.61 -12.80 13.39
N VAL A 372 21.90 -12.28 14.38
CA VAL A 372 22.03 -12.69 15.78
C VAL A 372 20.73 -13.19 16.39
N VAL A 373 19.60 -12.71 15.88
CA VAL A 373 18.25 -13.06 16.37
C VAL A 373 17.31 -13.05 15.19
N GLU A 374 16.59 -14.14 14.97
CA GLU A 374 15.34 -14.10 14.20
C GLU A 374 14.22 -13.75 15.18
N ILE A 375 13.43 -12.72 14.87
CA ILE A 375 12.27 -12.37 15.68
C ILE A 375 11.23 -13.44 15.40
N PRO A 376 10.88 -14.27 16.41
CA PRO A 376 10.00 -15.40 16.20
C PRO A 376 8.73 -14.94 15.54
N SER A 377 8.17 -15.81 14.71
CA SER A 377 6.84 -15.59 14.15
C SER A 377 6.71 -14.41 13.19
N THR A 378 7.81 -13.70 12.95
CA THR A 378 7.93 -12.64 11.97
C THR A 378 8.97 -13.04 10.95
N ASP A 379 8.84 -12.56 9.73
CA ASP A 379 9.84 -12.77 8.70
C ASP A 379 10.98 -11.73 8.83
N ILE A 380 11.42 -11.46 10.07
CA ILE A 380 12.38 -10.39 10.41
C ILE A 380 13.52 -10.97 11.23
N SER A 381 14.75 -10.70 10.78
CA SER A 381 15.98 -10.96 11.54
C SER A 381 16.66 -9.66 11.95
N LEU A 382 17.31 -9.68 13.11
CA LEU A 382 18.22 -8.65 13.59
C LEU A 382 19.65 -9.02 13.24
N VAL A 383 20.33 -8.10 12.58
CA VAL A 383 21.72 -8.20 12.17
C VAL A 383 22.54 -7.28 13.03
N GLN A 384 23.45 -7.81 13.82
CA GLN A 384 24.42 -7.00 14.55
C GLN A 384 25.42 -6.42 13.57
N LEU A 385 25.51 -5.09 13.52
CA LEU A 385 26.43 -4.38 12.63
C LEU A 385 27.87 -4.47 13.16
N GLU A 386 28.82 -4.69 12.25
CA GLU A 386 30.24 -4.67 12.58
C GLU A 386 30.71 -3.27 13.04
N ALA A 387 31.78 -3.24 13.84
CA ALA A 387 32.36 -1.99 14.32
C ALA A 387 32.77 -1.08 13.15
N GLY A 388 32.44 0.21 13.23
CA GLY A 388 32.77 1.19 12.19
C GLY A 388 31.89 1.15 10.94
N VAL A 389 30.89 0.26 10.84
CA VAL A 389 29.89 0.32 9.76
C VAL A 389 28.92 1.48 10.03
N PRO A 390 28.90 2.54 9.20
CA PRO A 390 27.97 3.64 9.39
C PRO A 390 26.59 3.23 8.88
N PHE A 391 25.56 3.61 9.63
CA PHE A 391 24.17 3.34 9.27
C PHE A 391 23.33 4.58 9.57
N ALA A 392 22.61 5.10 8.57
CA ALA A 392 21.73 6.25 8.72
C ALA A 392 20.27 5.80 8.88
N ALA A 393 19.54 6.42 9.82
CA ALA A 393 18.11 6.16 10.06
C ALA A 393 17.22 6.95 9.09
N GLU A 394 17.57 6.97 7.81
CA GLU A 394 16.85 7.68 6.74
C GLU A 394 16.95 6.86 5.45
N THR A 395 15.91 6.85 4.61
CA THR A 395 16.00 6.15 3.31
C THR A 395 16.67 7.04 2.24
N PHE A 396 16.60 6.62 0.98
CA PHE A 396 17.04 7.45 -0.15
C PHE A 396 16.09 8.61 -0.39
N GLU A 397 16.65 9.72 -0.89
CA GLU A 397 15.89 10.84 -1.43
C GLU A 397 14.88 10.33 -2.48
N ASP A 398 13.61 10.72 -2.34
CA ASP A 398 12.57 10.39 -3.31
C ASP A 398 12.57 11.34 -4.53
N ALA A 399 11.63 11.13 -5.44
CA ALA A 399 11.52 11.92 -6.65
C ALA A 399 11.22 13.41 -6.39
N ASP A 400 10.71 13.75 -5.20
CA ASP A 400 10.33 15.10 -4.79
C ASP A 400 11.43 15.79 -3.96
N GLY A 401 12.58 15.13 -3.80
CA GLY A 401 13.72 15.67 -3.04
C GLY A 401 13.57 15.50 -1.53
N VAL A 402 12.59 14.73 -1.07
CA VAL A 402 12.36 14.47 0.36
C VAL A 402 13.22 13.28 0.78
N ILE A 403 13.84 13.38 1.95
CA ILE A 403 14.60 12.28 2.59
C ILE A 403 13.81 11.82 3.82
N PRO A 404 12.99 10.76 3.71
CA PRO A 404 12.24 10.26 4.85
C PRO A 404 13.17 9.74 5.95
N ARG A 405 12.91 10.19 7.19
CA ARG A 405 13.67 9.81 8.38
C ARG A 405 12.84 8.92 9.30
N PHE A 406 13.45 7.86 9.79
CA PHE A 406 12.85 6.93 10.74
C PHE A 406 13.26 7.33 12.16
N SER A 407 12.28 7.63 13.00
CA SER A 407 12.51 8.05 14.39
C SER A 407 12.15 6.97 15.39
N ARG A 408 11.08 6.20 15.14
CA ARG A 408 10.58 5.14 16.01
C ARG A 408 9.69 4.17 15.24
N PHE A 409 9.44 3.01 15.84
CA PHE A 409 8.35 2.14 15.42
C PHE A 409 7.01 2.67 15.95
N VAL A 410 5.93 2.37 15.23
CA VAL A 410 4.56 2.59 15.72
C VAL A 410 4.30 1.58 16.83
N ALA A 411 3.86 2.05 18.00
CA ALA A 411 3.53 1.15 19.11
C ALA A 411 2.17 0.46 18.90
N PRO A 412 1.94 -0.76 19.42
CA PRO A 412 0.68 -1.48 19.23
C PRO A 412 -0.56 -0.78 19.79
N ASN A 413 -0.40 0.14 20.75
CA ASN A 413 -1.47 0.94 21.33
C ASN A 413 -1.74 2.24 20.55
N GLU A 414 -0.93 2.55 19.55
CA GLU A 414 -1.19 3.68 18.67
C GLU A 414 -2.19 3.29 17.59
N ALA A 415 -3.06 4.24 17.27
CA ALA A 415 -3.95 4.14 16.14
C ALA A 415 -3.14 4.15 14.86
N VAL A 416 -3.34 3.16 14.00
CA VAL A 416 -2.81 3.22 12.65
C VAL A 416 -3.90 3.83 11.79
N GLU A 417 -3.61 4.99 11.24
CA GLU A 417 -4.49 5.66 10.29
C GLU A 417 -4.48 4.92 8.95
N PHE A 418 -5.60 4.94 8.21
CA PHE A 418 -5.69 4.46 6.83
C PHE A 418 -4.97 5.43 5.87
N ASN A 419 -3.67 5.54 6.08
CA ASN A 419 -2.81 6.52 5.45
C ASN A 419 -2.06 5.94 4.26
N ARG A 420 -1.30 6.82 3.61
CA ARG A 420 -0.33 6.42 2.60
C ARG A 420 0.87 5.75 3.24
N ILE A 421 1.41 4.81 2.49
CA ILE A 421 2.64 4.13 2.82
C ILE A 421 3.62 4.30 1.67
N HIS A 422 4.90 4.29 2.01
CA HIS A 422 5.97 4.34 1.02
C HIS A 422 6.89 3.13 1.16
N LEU A 423 7.32 2.57 0.05
CA LEU A 423 8.34 1.52 -0.02
C LEU A 423 9.50 2.05 -0.84
N ASN A 424 10.72 2.02 -0.30
CA ASN A 424 11.91 2.33 -1.07
C ASN A 424 12.85 1.13 -1.05
N SER A 425 13.00 0.47 -2.19
CA SER A 425 13.77 -0.78 -2.34
C SER A 425 14.78 -0.68 -3.50
N PRO A 426 15.83 -1.49 -3.52
CA PRO A 426 16.77 -1.51 -4.64
C PRO A 426 16.16 -2.04 -5.94
N PHE A 427 15.03 -2.75 -5.87
CA PHE A 427 14.33 -3.34 -7.01
C PHE A 427 13.34 -2.37 -7.64
N THR A 428 12.61 -1.64 -6.80
CA THR A 428 11.52 -0.76 -7.25
C THR A 428 11.86 0.71 -7.22
N GLY A 429 12.84 1.10 -6.42
CA GLY A 429 12.98 2.48 -5.98
C GLY A 429 11.83 2.89 -5.08
N HIS A 430 11.47 4.18 -5.10
CA HIS A 430 10.34 4.71 -4.35
C HIS A 430 8.98 4.31 -4.97
N VAL A 431 8.13 3.66 -4.18
CA VAL A 431 6.76 3.27 -4.53
C VAL A 431 5.81 3.78 -3.45
N GLU A 432 4.65 4.26 -3.87
CA GLU A 432 3.57 4.70 -2.98
C GLU A 432 2.44 3.68 -2.91
N GLY A 433 1.75 3.65 -1.77
CA GLY A 433 0.55 2.85 -1.57
C GLY A 433 -0.40 3.46 -0.54
N ASN A 434 -1.51 2.78 -0.29
CA ASN A 434 -2.48 3.14 0.76
C ASN A 434 -2.78 1.93 1.65
N VAL A 435 -2.91 2.16 2.96
CA VAL A 435 -3.44 1.16 3.88
C VAL A 435 -4.94 1.03 3.67
N VAL A 436 -5.41 -0.19 3.38
CA VAL A 436 -6.83 -0.48 3.11
C VAL A 436 -7.48 -1.36 4.18
N ALA A 437 -6.66 -2.03 4.99
CA ALA A 437 -7.12 -2.73 6.19
C ALA A 437 -5.97 -2.97 7.18
N GLN A 438 -6.36 -3.29 8.40
CA GLN A 438 -5.50 -3.91 9.40
C GLN A 438 -6.07 -5.26 9.78
N SER A 439 -5.24 -6.15 10.31
CA SER A 439 -5.71 -7.46 10.74
C SER A 439 -4.92 -8.00 11.91
N ALA A 440 -5.61 -8.76 12.75
CA ALA A 440 -5.04 -9.57 13.82
C ALA A 440 -5.17 -11.03 13.38
N LYS A 441 -4.04 -11.69 13.11
CA LYS A 441 -3.99 -13.07 12.60
C LYS A 441 -3.44 -14.02 13.66
N LEU A 442 -4.18 -15.09 13.90
CA LEU A 442 -3.73 -16.22 14.70
C LEU A 442 -2.64 -16.97 13.94
N GLN A 443 -1.52 -17.18 14.59
CA GLN A 443 -0.43 -17.92 13.98
C GLN A 443 -0.55 -19.41 14.29
N SER A 444 -0.74 -20.20 13.24
CA SER A 444 -0.78 -21.65 13.36
C SER A 444 0.64 -22.23 13.31
N GLN A 445 1.03 -22.92 14.39
CA GLN A 445 2.12 -23.91 14.50
C GLN A 445 3.51 -23.48 13.98
N SER A 446 4.37 -23.00 14.87
CA SER A 446 5.80 -22.81 14.66
C SER A 446 6.75 -23.93 15.12
N SER A 447 6.38 -25.15 15.53
CA SER A 447 7.31 -26.22 16.03
C SER A 447 8.37 -25.83 17.11
N HIS A 448 8.42 -24.57 17.55
CA HIS A 448 9.46 -24.03 18.41
C HIS A 448 9.04 -24.19 19.88
N PRO A 449 9.91 -24.64 20.79
CA PRO A 449 9.53 -25.00 22.17
C PRO A 449 8.94 -23.86 23.04
N THR A 450 8.91 -22.61 22.55
CA THR A 450 8.18 -21.47 23.16
C THR A 450 6.72 -21.32 22.70
N GLU A 451 6.25 -22.17 21.78
CA GLU A 451 4.96 -22.11 21.09
C GLU A 451 3.71 -22.10 21.97
N ASN A 452 3.74 -22.75 23.13
CA ASN A 452 2.55 -22.80 23.99
C ASN A 452 2.19 -21.42 24.56
N ARG A 453 3.09 -20.43 24.51
CA ARG A 453 2.78 -19.01 24.79
C ARG A 453 2.26 -18.23 23.58
N LEU A 454 2.43 -18.76 22.36
CA LEU A 454 2.07 -18.08 21.10
C LEU A 454 0.71 -18.49 20.55
N LYS A 455 0.12 -19.61 21.02
CA LYS A 455 -1.21 -20.09 20.61
C LYS A 455 -2.35 -19.10 20.90
N ASP A 456 -2.14 -18.12 21.79
CA ASP A 456 -3.09 -17.04 22.10
C ASP A 456 -2.66 -15.66 21.54
N ASN A 457 -1.57 -15.60 20.77
CA ASN A 457 -1.01 -14.35 20.28
C ASN A 457 -1.39 -14.11 18.81
N TYR A 458 -2.37 -13.22 18.65
CA TYR A 458 -2.62 -12.57 17.38
C TYR A 458 -1.45 -11.67 16.99
N VAL A 459 -0.95 -11.84 15.75
CA VAL A 459 0.06 -10.97 15.15
C VAL A 459 -0.64 -9.95 14.27
N LEU A 460 -0.20 -8.69 14.35
CA LEU A 460 -0.77 -7.59 13.56
C LEU A 460 -0.19 -7.56 12.15
N TYR A 461 -1.07 -7.40 11.18
CA TYR A 461 -0.74 -7.22 9.77
C TYR A 461 -1.48 -6.00 9.22
N GLN A 462 -0.90 -5.36 8.21
CA GLN A 462 -1.55 -4.33 7.42
C GLN A 462 -1.74 -4.82 5.99
N TRP A 463 -2.83 -4.38 5.37
CA TRP A 463 -3.13 -4.63 3.98
C TRP A 463 -2.96 -3.34 3.21
N HIS A 464 -2.21 -3.40 2.12
CA HIS A 464 -1.85 -2.24 1.31
C HIS A 464 -2.31 -2.41 -0.13
N ILE A 465 -2.66 -1.30 -0.78
CA ILE A 465 -2.87 -1.22 -2.22
C ILE A 465 -1.80 -0.29 -2.83
N LEU A 466 -1.03 -0.83 -3.78
CA LEU A 466 0.05 -0.10 -4.48
C LEU A 466 -0.37 0.37 -5.88
N GLY A 467 -1.65 0.20 -6.22
CA GLY A 467 -2.20 0.41 -7.55
C GLY A 467 -2.95 -0.83 -8.05
N GLN A 468 -3.64 -0.70 -9.17
CA GLN A 468 -4.33 -1.81 -9.81
C GLN A 468 -3.40 -2.43 -10.87
N GLY A 469 -3.25 -3.75 -10.86
CA GLY A 469 -2.31 -4.49 -11.73
C GLY A 469 -2.89 -5.04 -13.04
N HIS A 470 -4.06 -4.58 -13.48
CA HIS A 470 -4.69 -5.10 -14.70
C HIS A 470 -4.31 -4.23 -15.91
N GLY A 471 -3.77 -4.85 -16.95
CA GLY A 471 -3.30 -4.20 -18.17
C GLY A 471 -1.95 -4.75 -18.64
N SER A 472 -1.70 -4.73 -19.94
CA SER A 472 -0.44 -5.20 -20.55
C SER A 472 0.76 -4.29 -20.27
N GLY A 473 0.55 -3.17 -19.58
CA GLY A 473 1.60 -2.24 -19.17
C GLY A 473 2.31 -2.72 -17.90
N GLN A 474 3.64 -2.56 -17.86
CA GLN A 474 4.46 -2.80 -16.68
C GLN A 474 4.05 -1.84 -15.55
N HIS A 475 3.09 -2.23 -14.73
CA HIS A 475 2.86 -1.57 -13.45
C HIS A 475 4.05 -1.82 -12.53
N THR A 476 4.44 -0.77 -11.80
CA THR A 476 5.44 -0.80 -10.73
C THR A 476 4.90 -1.56 -9.52
N THR A 477 4.70 -2.86 -9.66
CA THR A 477 4.54 -3.75 -8.52
C THR A 477 5.92 -4.17 -8.05
N PRO A 478 6.16 -4.23 -6.72
CA PRO A 478 7.39 -4.82 -6.23
C PRO A 478 7.54 -6.24 -6.76
N PRO A 479 8.68 -6.58 -7.41
CA PRO A 479 8.96 -7.95 -7.77
C PRO A 479 8.82 -8.85 -6.54
N ASP A 480 8.41 -10.10 -6.75
CA ASP A 480 8.31 -11.06 -5.67
C ASP A 480 9.61 -11.14 -4.87
N GLY A 481 9.49 -11.18 -3.53
CA GLY A 481 10.65 -11.14 -2.63
C GLY A 481 11.26 -9.76 -2.39
N THR A 482 10.68 -8.70 -2.96
CA THR A 482 11.05 -7.34 -2.59
C THR A 482 10.73 -7.12 -1.12
N CYS A 483 11.80 -7.02 -0.33
CA CYS A 483 11.74 -6.54 1.03
C CYS A 483 12.18 -5.08 1.03
N GLY A 484 11.61 -4.28 1.92
CA GLY A 484 12.02 -2.89 2.09
C GLY A 484 11.45 -2.31 3.37
N SER A 485 11.81 -1.07 3.67
CA SER A 485 11.23 -0.38 4.81
C SER A 485 9.98 0.36 4.38
N ALA A 486 8.85 -0.04 4.95
CA ALA A 486 7.61 0.73 4.86
C ALA A 486 7.74 1.99 5.71
N ILE A 487 7.32 3.14 5.17
CA ILE A 487 7.29 4.45 5.84
C ILE A 487 5.84 4.89 5.98
#